data_AF-A0AA42TMD4-F1
#
_entry.id   AF-A0AA42TMD4-F1
#
_cell.length_a   1.000
_cell.length_b   1.000
_cell.length_c   1.000
_cell.angle_alpha   90.00
_cell.angle_beta   90.00
_cell.angle_gamma   90.00
#
_symmetry.space_group_name_H-M   'P 1'
#
loop_
_entity.id
_entity.type
_entity.pdbx_description
1 polymer ?
#
loop_
_entity_poly.entity_id
_entity_poly.type
_entity_poly.pdbx_seq_one_letter_code
_entity_poly.pdbx_strand_id
1 'polypeptide(L)'
;MRATASRLGRLFGPALMLFLLQVLALLALGLDAGYFHHRVALLLEPLSPACGGPDAAARLQVAEQLMARAEALDDWQPLRWIPLLGIVLALLGAMTLCASQALRLPQRWRAAGGSLALLHGAALALASWTLHLYENAWRSLATLSPATCLVDLTEHGKVPLAQAQQVVFHILTREHAPLQRNPDDLALVLTSLLLMAMVASLALWRAVARGNASVEG
;
A
#
# COMPACT_ATOMS: atom_id res chain seq x y z
N MET A 1 -39.07 -19.33 -4.67
CA MET A 1 -37.91 -18.86 -3.86
C MET A 1 -36.62 -19.67 -4.08
N ARG A 2 -36.63 -21.01 -4.28
CA ARG A 2 -35.40 -21.80 -4.56
C ARG A 2 -34.72 -21.49 -5.91
N ALA A 3 -35.48 -21.09 -6.94
CA ALA A 3 -34.95 -20.82 -8.28
C ALA A 3 -34.20 -19.48 -8.43
N THR A 4 -34.52 -18.47 -7.61
CA THR A 4 -33.80 -17.19 -7.56
C THR A 4 -32.53 -17.30 -6.73
N ALA A 5 -32.57 -18.03 -5.60
CA ALA A 5 -31.39 -18.38 -4.82
C ALA A 5 -30.37 -19.22 -5.62
N SER A 6 -30.81 -20.13 -6.50
CA SER A 6 -29.90 -20.93 -7.34
C SER A 6 -29.31 -20.18 -8.54
N ARG A 7 -29.90 -19.05 -8.95
CA ARG A 7 -29.33 -18.14 -9.96
C ARG A 7 -28.37 -17.14 -9.34
N LEU A 8 -28.71 -16.57 -8.16
CA LEU A 8 -27.78 -15.73 -7.40
C LEU A 8 -26.54 -16.51 -6.94
N GLY A 9 -26.70 -17.73 -6.43
CA GLY A 9 -25.55 -18.58 -6.04
C GLY A 9 -24.63 -18.99 -7.20
N ARG A 10 -25.11 -18.86 -8.45
CA ARG A 10 -24.31 -19.12 -9.67
C ARG A 10 -23.56 -17.87 -10.13
N LEU A 11 -24.12 -16.68 -9.90
CA LEU A 11 -23.47 -15.38 -10.12
C LEU A 11 -22.43 -15.10 -9.02
N PHE A 12 -22.76 -15.34 -7.76
CA PHE A 12 -21.88 -15.22 -6.59
C PHE A 12 -21.05 -16.49 -6.34
N GLY A 13 -20.47 -17.03 -7.40
CA GLY A 13 -19.54 -18.15 -7.27
C GLY A 13 -18.25 -17.74 -6.54
N PRO A 14 -17.50 -18.72 -6.01
CA PRO A 14 -16.21 -18.48 -5.36
C PRO A 14 -15.22 -17.69 -6.22
N ALA A 15 -15.30 -17.83 -7.54
CA ALA A 15 -14.50 -17.06 -8.50
C ALA A 15 -14.84 -15.56 -8.49
N LEU A 16 -16.14 -15.21 -8.44
CA LEU A 16 -16.57 -13.81 -8.37
C LEU A 16 -16.16 -13.20 -7.03
N MET A 17 -16.34 -13.95 -5.93
CA MET A 17 -16.01 -13.43 -4.60
C MET A 17 -14.51 -13.16 -4.45
N LEU A 18 -13.65 -14.08 -4.94
CA LEU A 18 -12.21 -13.83 -5.00
C LEU A 18 -11.93 -12.58 -5.82
N PHE A 19 -12.44 -12.50 -7.06
CA PHE A 19 -12.22 -11.34 -7.93
C PHE A 19 -12.57 -10.02 -7.22
N LEU A 20 -13.74 -9.94 -6.57
CA LEU A 20 -14.16 -8.75 -5.83
C LEU A 20 -13.22 -8.41 -4.67
N LEU A 21 -12.73 -9.41 -3.93
CA LEU A 21 -11.76 -9.21 -2.85
C LEU A 21 -10.41 -8.72 -3.39
N GLN A 22 -9.93 -9.23 -4.53
CA GLN A 22 -8.71 -8.72 -5.14
C GLN A 22 -8.86 -7.28 -5.63
N VAL A 23 -9.99 -6.93 -6.27
CA VAL A 23 -10.28 -5.55 -6.68
C VAL A 23 -10.33 -4.62 -5.46
N LEU A 24 -10.99 -5.05 -4.38
CA LEU A 24 -11.04 -4.29 -3.14
C LEU A 24 -9.64 -4.06 -2.55
N ALA A 25 -8.79 -5.09 -2.52
CA ALA A 25 -7.42 -4.97 -2.05
C ALA A 25 -6.58 -3.99 -2.90
N LEU A 26 -6.73 -4.03 -4.23
CA LEU A 26 -6.04 -3.11 -5.15
C LEU A 26 -6.49 -1.66 -4.96
N LEU A 27 -7.80 -1.41 -4.85
CA LEU A 27 -8.34 -0.08 -4.61
C LEU A 27 -7.89 0.48 -3.26
N ALA A 28 -7.92 -0.36 -2.22
CA ALA A 28 -7.50 0.05 -0.89
C ALA A 28 -5.99 0.33 -0.83
N LEU A 29 -5.15 -0.44 -1.53
CA LEU A 29 -3.73 -0.17 -1.68
C LEU A 29 -3.46 1.16 -2.41
N GLY A 30 -4.19 1.42 -3.50
CA GLY A 30 -4.08 2.68 -4.23
C GLY A 30 -4.51 3.89 -3.41
N LEU A 31 -5.57 3.76 -2.60
CA LEU A 31 -6.00 4.80 -1.68
C LEU A 31 -4.95 5.09 -0.60
N ASP A 32 -4.30 4.06 -0.05
CA ASP A 32 -3.26 4.23 0.97
C ASP A 32 -2.02 4.93 0.39
N ALA A 33 -1.53 4.48 -0.77
CA ALA A 33 -0.42 5.13 -1.47
C ALA A 33 -0.76 6.59 -1.84
N GLY A 34 -1.96 6.83 -2.37
CA GLY A 34 -2.43 8.16 -2.71
C GLY A 34 -2.54 9.08 -1.49
N TYR A 35 -3.04 8.56 -0.37
CA TYR A 35 -3.12 9.29 0.90
C TYR A 35 -1.72 9.69 1.39
N PHE A 36 -0.75 8.78 1.34
CA PHE A 36 0.64 9.09 1.67
C PHE A 36 1.19 10.24 0.81
N HIS A 37 1.13 10.10 -0.52
CA HIS A 37 1.65 11.11 -1.45
C HIS A 37 0.94 12.46 -1.30
N HIS A 38 -0.35 12.46 -1.00
CA HIS A 38 -1.11 13.68 -0.75
C HIS A 38 -0.63 14.40 0.51
N ARG A 39 -0.39 13.69 1.61
CA ARG A 39 0.14 14.30 2.85
C ARG A 39 1.54 14.84 2.66
N VAL A 40 2.39 14.10 1.94
CA VAL A 40 3.74 14.56 1.58
C VAL A 40 3.66 15.86 0.78
N ALA A 41 2.79 15.94 -0.22
CA ALA A 41 2.60 17.15 -1.00
C ALA A 41 2.11 18.32 -0.13
N LEU A 42 1.08 18.12 0.70
CA LEU A 42 0.53 19.15 1.59
C LEU A 42 1.53 19.64 2.65
N LEU A 43 2.37 18.75 3.17
CA LEU A 43 3.42 19.12 4.11
C LEU A 43 4.41 20.09 3.45
N LEU A 44 4.73 19.88 2.17
CA LEU A 44 5.77 20.60 1.44
C LEU A 44 5.29 21.84 0.66
N GLU A 45 3.98 22.12 0.57
CA GLU A 45 3.40 23.19 -0.27
C GLU A 45 3.22 24.55 0.45
N PRO A 46 3.69 25.71 -0.05
CA PRO A 46 4.87 25.94 -0.86
C PRO A 46 6.03 26.32 0.07
N LEU A 47 6.84 25.34 0.46
CA LEU A 47 8.14 25.68 1.03
C LEU A 47 9.00 26.23 -0.10
N SER A 48 9.47 27.46 0.07
CA SER A 48 10.63 27.92 -0.69
C SER A 48 11.77 26.91 -0.42
N PRO A 49 12.48 26.41 -1.45
CA PRO A 49 13.55 25.43 -1.28
C PRO A 49 14.70 25.92 -0.38
N ALA A 50 14.68 27.19 0.05
CA ALA A 50 15.66 27.79 0.93
C ALA A 50 15.26 27.87 2.41
N CYS A 51 14.13 27.28 2.87
CA CYS A 51 13.72 27.28 4.29
C CYS A 51 13.92 28.64 5.01
N GLY A 52 13.49 29.77 4.43
CA GLY A 52 13.69 31.10 5.05
C GLY A 52 15.08 31.73 4.85
N GLY A 53 16.03 31.03 4.22
CA GLY A 53 17.33 31.55 3.81
C GLY A 53 18.36 31.57 4.95
N PRO A 54 19.34 32.51 4.93
CA PRO A 54 20.38 32.57 5.96
C PRO A 54 19.87 33.10 7.31
N ASP A 55 18.69 33.71 7.36
CA ASP A 55 18.12 34.24 8.59
C ASP A 55 17.63 33.11 9.52
N ALA A 56 18.11 33.11 10.75
CA ALA A 56 17.73 32.12 11.76
C ALA A 56 16.26 32.29 12.20
N ALA A 57 15.75 33.52 12.27
CA ALA A 57 14.36 33.76 12.65
C ALA A 57 13.39 33.27 11.57
N ALA A 58 13.67 33.56 10.29
CA ALA A 58 12.90 33.02 9.17
C ALA A 58 12.96 31.48 9.09
N ARG A 59 14.12 30.86 9.35
CA ARG A 59 14.25 29.38 9.43
C ARG A 59 13.36 28.78 10.52
N LEU A 60 13.34 29.40 11.70
CA LEU A 60 12.50 28.95 12.81
C LEU A 60 11.01 29.05 12.48
N GLN A 61 10.57 30.16 11.89
CA GLN A 61 9.17 30.34 11.46
C GLN A 61 8.71 29.27 10.46
N VAL A 62 9.57 28.93 9.50
CA VAL A 62 9.28 27.87 8.52
C VAL A 62 9.22 26.50 9.21
N ALA A 63 10.13 26.21 10.14
CA ALA A 63 10.13 24.96 10.90
C ALA A 63 8.87 24.82 11.78
N GLU A 64 8.45 25.88 12.47
CA GLU A 64 7.20 25.91 13.24
C GLU A 64 5.98 25.67 12.35
N GLN A 65 5.95 26.29 11.16
CA GLN A 65 4.87 26.07 10.20
C GLN A 65 4.83 24.61 9.71
N LEU A 66 6.00 24.00 9.48
CA LEU A 66 6.09 22.58 9.10
C LEU A 66 5.61 21.66 10.20
N MET A 67 5.99 21.91 11.45
CA MET A 67 5.49 21.17 12.61
C MET A 67 3.98 21.26 12.73
N ALA A 68 3.42 22.49 12.67
CA ALA A 68 1.98 22.71 12.77
C ALA A 68 1.19 22.00 11.65
N ARG A 69 1.76 21.96 10.43
CA ARG A 69 1.16 21.22 9.31
C ARG A 69 1.25 19.72 9.48
N ALA A 70 2.39 19.21 9.94
CA ALA A 70 2.55 17.78 10.23
C ALA A 70 1.54 17.32 11.27
N GLU A 71 1.35 18.10 12.33
CA GLU A 71 0.35 17.85 13.38
C GLU A 71 -1.08 17.87 12.83
N ALA A 72 -1.44 18.91 12.06
CA ALA A 72 -2.75 18.99 11.42
C ALA A 72 -3.02 17.84 10.42
N LEU A 73 -1.98 17.31 9.77
CA LEU A 73 -2.08 16.15 8.88
C LEU A 73 -2.10 14.81 9.63
N ASP A 74 -1.67 14.77 10.89
CA ASP A 74 -1.81 13.59 11.76
C ASP A 74 -3.24 13.44 12.30
N ASP A 75 -4.03 14.52 12.40
CA ASP A 75 -5.47 14.44 12.72
C ASP A 75 -6.27 13.59 11.72
N TRP A 76 -5.74 13.38 10.51
CA TRP A 76 -6.37 12.56 9.47
C TRP A 76 -6.04 11.06 9.61
N GLN A 77 -5.14 10.69 10.53
CA GLN A 77 -4.74 9.31 10.83
C GLN A 77 -5.91 8.35 11.11
N PRO A 78 -7.02 8.75 11.78
CA PRO A 78 -8.16 7.86 11.99
C PRO A 78 -8.79 7.35 10.68
N LEU A 79 -8.77 8.16 9.61
CA LEU A 79 -9.32 7.76 8.30
C LEU A 79 -8.44 6.72 7.59
N ARG A 80 -7.15 6.63 7.93
CA ARG A 80 -6.23 5.62 7.36
C ARG A 80 -6.63 4.18 7.70
N TRP A 81 -7.35 3.96 8.79
CA TRP A 81 -7.79 2.62 9.16
C TRP A 81 -8.74 2.01 8.11
N ILE A 82 -9.42 2.83 7.31
CA ILE A 82 -10.36 2.37 6.29
C ILE A 82 -9.64 1.55 5.19
N PRO A 83 -8.67 2.10 4.44
CA PRO A 83 -7.95 1.32 3.44
C PRO A 83 -7.17 0.15 4.07
N LEU A 84 -6.59 0.33 5.25
CA LEU A 84 -5.86 -0.72 5.95
C LEU A 84 -6.76 -1.93 6.25
N LEU A 85 -7.91 -1.70 6.90
CA LEU A 85 -8.87 -2.76 7.17
C LEU A 85 -9.40 -3.37 5.87
N GLY A 86 -9.61 -2.55 4.84
CA GLY A 86 -9.98 -3.03 3.50
C GLY A 86 -9.01 -4.05 2.94
N ILE A 87 -7.70 -3.76 2.94
CA ILE A 87 -6.65 -4.67 2.46
C ILE A 87 -6.62 -5.94 3.33
N VAL A 88 -6.58 -5.79 4.65
CA VAL A 88 -6.45 -6.93 5.58
C VAL A 88 -7.65 -7.86 5.46
N LEU A 89 -8.88 -7.33 5.51
CA LEU A 89 -10.10 -8.12 5.39
C LEU A 89 -10.23 -8.76 4.01
N ALA A 90 -9.84 -8.05 2.95
CA ALA A 90 -9.89 -8.59 1.59
C ALA A 90 -8.95 -9.81 1.43
N LEU A 91 -7.71 -9.69 1.91
CA LEU A 91 -6.71 -10.75 1.78
C LEU A 91 -6.96 -11.91 2.73
N LEU A 92 -7.40 -11.66 3.97
CA LEU A 92 -7.85 -12.71 4.89
C LEU A 92 -9.08 -13.43 4.33
N GLY A 93 -10.04 -12.70 3.77
CA GLY A 93 -11.20 -13.27 3.09
C GLY A 93 -10.79 -14.15 1.92
N ALA A 94 -9.86 -13.69 1.07
CA ALA A 94 -9.37 -14.47 -0.07
C ALA A 94 -8.61 -15.73 0.37
N MET A 95 -7.75 -15.61 1.39
CA MET A 95 -7.00 -16.73 1.96
C MET A 95 -7.94 -17.79 2.55
N THR A 96 -8.91 -17.38 3.37
CA THR A 96 -9.88 -18.29 4.00
C THR A 96 -10.78 -18.96 2.96
N LEU A 97 -11.21 -18.24 1.92
CA LEU A 97 -11.96 -18.80 0.80
C LEU A 97 -11.13 -19.82 0.00
N CYS A 98 -9.85 -19.55 -0.25
CA CYS A 98 -8.98 -20.50 -0.96
C CYS A 98 -8.71 -21.74 -0.11
N ALA A 99 -8.39 -21.57 1.17
CA ALA A 99 -8.12 -22.68 2.09
C ALA A 99 -9.35 -23.58 2.27
N SER A 100 -10.51 -22.98 2.54
CA SER A 100 -11.76 -23.73 2.74
C SER A 100 -12.19 -24.49 1.48
N GLN A 101 -11.90 -23.96 0.30
CA GLN A 101 -12.21 -24.63 -0.95
C GLN A 101 -11.18 -25.66 -1.36
N ALA A 102 -9.90 -25.46 -1.07
CA ALA A 102 -8.87 -26.49 -1.29
C ALA A 102 -9.25 -27.81 -0.61
N LEU A 103 -9.82 -27.74 0.60
CA LEU A 103 -10.33 -28.90 1.33
C LEU A 103 -11.51 -29.61 0.63
N ARG A 104 -12.31 -28.86 -0.15
CA ARG A 104 -13.49 -29.37 -0.88
C ARG A 104 -13.18 -29.79 -2.32
N LEU A 105 -12.02 -29.38 -2.86
CA LEU A 105 -11.64 -29.68 -4.24
C LEU A 105 -11.19 -31.15 -4.41
N PRO A 106 -11.39 -31.74 -5.60
CA PRO A 106 -10.82 -33.04 -5.94
C PRO A 106 -9.31 -33.07 -5.75
N GLN A 107 -8.74 -34.26 -5.44
CA GLN A 107 -7.31 -34.45 -5.15
C GLN A 107 -6.39 -33.76 -6.18
N ARG A 108 -6.73 -33.85 -7.47
CA ARG A 108 -6.00 -33.23 -8.59
C ARG A 108 -5.87 -31.70 -8.51
N TRP A 109 -6.80 -31.01 -7.86
CA TRP A 109 -6.84 -29.54 -7.76
C TRP A 109 -6.52 -29.02 -6.36
N ARG A 110 -6.38 -29.91 -5.37
CA ARG A 110 -6.14 -29.55 -3.97
C ARG A 110 -4.83 -28.80 -3.77
N ALA A 111 -3.76 -29.24 -4.44
CA ALA A 111 -2.46 -28.57 -4.41
C ALA A 111 -2.55 -27.13 -4.94
N ALA A 112 -3.20 -26.92 -6.08
CA ALA A 112 -3.38 -25.60 -6.67
C ALA A 112 -4.21 -24.65 -5.77
N GLY A 113 -5.27 -25.14 -5.14
CA GLY A 113 -6.03 -24.37 -4.15
C GLY A 113 -5.20 -24.01 -2.91
N GLY A 114 -4.36 -24.93 -2.44
CA GLY A 114 -3.42 -24.67 -1.33
C GLY A 114 -2.36 -23.63 -1.69
N SER A 115 -1.76 -23.72 -2.89
CA SER A 115 -0.81 -22.72 -3.39
C SER A 115 -1.43 -21.33 -3.50
N LEU A 116 -2.70 -21.24 -3.91
CA LEU A 116 -3.44 -19.97 -3.98
C LEU A 116 -3.69 -19.37 -2.59
N ALA A 117 -4.01 -20.20 -1.59
CA ALA A 117 -4.14 -19.75 -0.20
C ALA A 117 -2.80 -19.22 0.35
N LEU A 118 -1.70 -19.92 0.07
CA LEU A 118 -0.35 -19.46 0.43
C LEU A 118 0.01 -18.15 -0.27
N LEU A 119 -0.35 -17.99 -1.54
CA LEU A 119 -0.14 -16.76 -2.30
C LEU A 119 -0.84 -15.56 -1.65
N HIS A 120 -2.09 -15.72 -1.23
CA HIS A 120 -2.81 -14.67 -0.50
C HIS A 120 -2.23 -14.40 0.89
N GLY A 121 -1.72 -15.42 1.58
CA GLY A 121 -0.97 -15.25 2.83
C GLY A 121 0.32 -14.45 2.64
N ALA A 122 1.08 -14.74 1.59
CA ALA A 122 2.28 -13.98 1.22
C ALA A 122 1.93 -12.53 0.84
N ALA A 123 0.83 -12.32 0.10
CA ALA A 123 0.32 -10.99 -0.22
C ALA A 123 -0.08 -10.21 1.03
N LEU A 124 -0.69 -10.85 2.02
CA LEU A 124 -1.05 -10.22 3.29
C LEU A 124 0.18 -9.79 4.09
N ALA A 125 1.21 -10.64 4.17
CA ALA A 125 2.46 -10.29 4.81
C ALA A 125 3.15 -9.12 4.09
N LEU A 126 3.20 -9.16 2.77
CA LEU A 126 3.79 -8.09 1.95
C LEU A 126 3.02 -6.78 2.07
N ALA A 127 1.68 -6.82 2.09
CA ALA A 127 0.84 -5.67 2.34
C ALA A 127 1.10 -5.07 3.72
N SER A 128 1.14 -5.89 4.76
CA SER A 128 1.43 -5.44 6.13
C SER A 128 2.79 -4.75 6.20
N TRP A 129 3.80 -5.31 5.52
CA TRP A 129 5.12 -4.72 5.43
C TRP A 129 5.13 -3.39 4.66
N THR A 130 4.44 -3.33 3.53
CA THR A 130 4.32 -2.11 2.71
C THR A 130 3.67 -0.97 3.50
N LEU A 131 2.56 -1.25 4.20
CA LEU A 131 1.86 -0.30 5.06
C LEU A 131 2.76 0.18 6.22
N HIS A 132 3.54 -0.71 6.81
CA HIS A 132 4.51 -0.36 7.84
C HIS A 132 5.57 0.62 7.32
N LEU A 133 6.03 0.45 6.07
CA LEU A 133 7.00 1.35 5.46
C LEU A 133 6.43 2.71 5.08
N TYR A 134 5.20 2.79 4.56
CA TYR A 134 4.52 4.08 4.34
C TYR A 134 4.41 4.88 5.64
N GLU A 135 4.06 4.21 6.74
CA GLU A 135 3.96 4.86 8.05
C GLU A 135 5.32 5.33 8.58
N ASN A 136 6.35 4.50 8.47
CA ASN A 136 7.70 4.89 8.89
C ASN A 136 8.25 6.04 8.04
N ALA A 137 7.98 6.03 6.73
CA ALA A 137 8.35 7.09 5.81
C ALA A 137 7.66 8.40 6.19
N TRP A 138 6.35 8.35 6.49
CA TRP A 138 5.60 9.52 6.97
C TRP A 138 6.20 10.07 8.26
N ARG A 139 6.39 9.25 9.30
CA ARG A 139 6.95 9.72 10.58
C ARG A 139 8.33 10.33 10.41
N SER A 140 9.16 9.72 9.56
CA SER A 140 10.48 10.24 9.24
C SER A 140 10.38 11.61 8.59
N LEU A 141 9.48 11.78 7.60
CA LEU A 141 9.31 13.07 6.93
C LEU A 141 8.72 14.14 7.87
N ALA A 142 7.69 13.80 8.64
CA ALA A 142 7.05 14.68 9.61
C ALA A 142 8.05 15.16 10.69
N THR A 143 8.96 14.29 11.12
CA THR A 143 9.95 14.60 12.17
C THR A 143 11.18 15.31 11.61
N LEU A 144 11.67 14.89 10.44
CA LEU A 144 12.93 15.39 9.90
C LEU A 144 12.75 16.67 9.09
N SER A 145 11.61 16.88 8.41
CA SER A 145 11.42 18.07 7.59
C SER A 145 11.57 19.40 8.35
N PRO A 146 11.04 19.59 9.58
CA PRO A 146 11.30 20.81 10.34
C PRO A 146 12.78 20.93 10.72
N ALA A 147 13.41 19.81 11.12
CA ALA A 147 14.82 19.78 11.52
C ALA A 147 15.74 20.18 10.36
N THR A 148 15.42 19.77 9.11
CA THR A 148 16.22 20.16 7.94
C THR A 148 16.25 21.66 7.69
N CYS A 149 15.19 22.40 8.02
CA CYS A 149 15.18 23.86 7.91
C CYS A 149 16.05 24.53 8.98
N LEU A 150 16.32 23.86 10.11
CA LEU A 150 17.15 24.38 11.19
C LEU A 150 18.64 24.04 11.05
N VAL A 151 19.01 23.09 10.17
CA VAL A 151 20.42 22.74 9.97
C VAL A 151 21.13 23.89 9.26
N ASP A 152 22.16 24.43 9.90
CA ASP A 152 23.10 25.36 9.28
C ASP A 152 24.33 24.60 8.78
N LEU A 153 24.34 24.24 7.49
CA LEU A 153 25.49 23.57 6.88
C LEU A 153 26.60 24.55 6.47
N THR A 154 26.44 25.85 6.73
CA THR A 154 27.46 26.85 6.36
C THR A 154 28.76 26.71 7.16
N GLU A 155 28.72 26.18 8.38
CA GLU A 155 29.93 25.93 9.19
C GLU A 155 30.82 24.79 8.63
N HIS A 156 30.27 23.86 7.84
CA HIS A 156 30.98 22.65 7.41
C HIS A 156 31.48 22.68 5.94
N GLY A 157 31.35 23.82 5.26
CA GLY A 157 32.11 24.13 4.04
C GLY A 157 31.31 24.16 2.73
N LYS A 158 31.46 25.28 2.02
CA LYS A 158 31.30 25.53 0.56
C LYS A 158 30.00 25.11 -0.16
N VAL A 159 28.96 24.63 0.51
CA VAL A 159 27.65 24.43 -0.13
C VAL A 159 26.70 25.55 0.30
N PRO A 160 26.08 26.31 -0.65
CA PRO A 160 25.09 27.31 -0.28
C PRO A 160 23.92 26.64 0.45
N LEU A 161 23.49 27.24 1.57
CA LEU A 161 22.51 26.67 2.51
C LEU A 161 21.25 26.12 1.82
N ALA A 162 20.73 26.86 0.83
CA ALA A 162 19.58 26.43 0.04
C ALA A 162 19.83 25.14 -0.74
N GLN A 163 21.03 24.95 -1.30
CA GLN A 163 21.39 23.73 -2.03
C GLN A 163 21.60 22.55 -1.08
N ALA A 164 22.12 22.81 0.12
CA ALA A 164 22.33 21.78 1.14
C ALA A 164 20.98 21.30 1.72
N GLN A 165 20.06 22.22 1.99
CA GLN A 165 18.68 21.92 2.38
C GLN A 165 17.93 21.18 1.27
N GLN A 166 18.09 21.61 0.02
CA GLN A 166 17.49 20.93 -1.14
C GLN A 166 18.03 19.51 -1.32
N VAL A 167 19.33 19.27 -1.10
CA VAL A 167 19.92 17.93 -1.15
C VAL A 167 19.42 17.05 0.00
N VAL A 168 19.30 17.56 1.23
CA VAL A 168 18.76 16.78 2.35
C VAL A 168 17.27 16.48 2.14
N PHE A 169 16.48 17.44 1.67
CA PHE A 169 15.11 17.19 1.24
C PHE A 169 15.05 16.18 0.10
N HIS A 170 15.96 16.25 -0.87
CA HIS A 170 15.99 15.31 -1.99
C HIS A 170 16.41 13.89 -1.57
N ILE A 171 17.34 13.76 -0.62
CA ILE A 171 17.74 12.49 0.00
C ILE A 171 16.61 11.92 0.86
N LEU A 172 15.87 12.77 1.58
CA LEU A 172 14.68 12.37 2.32
C LEU A 172 13.54 11.93 1.39
N THR A 173 13.49 12.45 0.16
CA THR A 173 12.32 12.31 -0.71
C THR A 173 12.49 11.35 -1.88
N ARG A 174 13.69 11.03 -2.40
CA ARG A 174 13.67 10.32 -3.69
C ARG A 174 14.72 9.30 -4.13
N GLU A 175 16.01 9.32 -3.80
CA GLU A 175 16.94 8.59 -4.70
C GLU A 175 17.75 7.46 -4.05
N HIS A 176 17.35 6.23 -4.36
CA HIS A 176 18.09 4.96 -4.23
C HIS A 176 18.18 4.35 -2.84
N ALA A 177 17.01 4.07 -2.27
CA ALA A 177 16.94 3.18 -1.13
C ALA A 177 16.52 1.77 -1.61
N PRO A 178 17.15 0.69 -1.11
CA PRO A 178 16.75 -0.69 -1.47
C PRO A 178 15.27 -0.91 -1.17
N LEU A 179 14.65 -1.94 -1.76
CA LEU A 179 13.22 -2.33 -1.59
C LEU A 179 12.64 -2.17 -0.17
N GLN A 180 13.47 -2.19 0.88
CA GLN A 180 13.09 -1.94 2.27
C GLN A 180 12.82 -0.48 2.67
N ARG A 181 13.15 0.53 1.84
CA ARG A 181 12.97 1.96 2.17
C ARG A 181 12.06 2.72 1.20
N ASN A 182 11.79 2.15 0.02
CA ASN A 182 10.83 2.74 -0.91
C ASN A 182 9.49 1.97 -0.86
N PRO A 183 8.46 2.50 -0.20
CA PRO A 183 7.18 1.80 -0.07
C PRO A 183 6.43 1.67 -1.42
N ASP A 184 6.71 2.53 -2.40
CA ASP A 184 6.09 2.46 -3.73
C ASP A 184 6.53 1.21 -4.51
N ASP A 185 7.79 0.80 -4.41
CA ASP A 185 8.30 -0.39 -5.10
C ASP A 185 7.63 -1.67 -4.58
N LEU A 186 7.43 -1.76 -3.26
CA LEU A 186 6.71 -2.87 -2.65
C LEU A 186 5.22 -2.85 -3.00
N ALA A 187 4.61 -1.66 -3.10
CA ALA A 187 3.24 -1.51 -3.57
C ALA A 187 3.08 -1.98 -5.03
N LEU A 188 4.07 -1.75 -5.90
CA LEU A 188 4.09 -2.27 -7.27
C LEU A 188 4.26 -3.80 -7.32
N VAL A 189 5.15 -4.37 -6.49
CA VAL A 189 5.31 -5.82 -6.36
C VAL A 189 4.00 -6.45 -5.85
N LEU A 190 3.39 -5.86 -4.83
CA LEU A 190 2.11 -6.31 -4.29
C LEU A 190 0.99 -6.22 -5.34
N THR A 191 0.92 -5.13 -6.10
CA THR A 191 -0.04 -4.98 -7.20
C THR A 191 0.14 -6.10 -8.23
N SER A 192 1.38 -6.37 -8.63
CA SER A 192 1.69 -7.47 -9.55
C SER A 192 1.30 -8.83 -8.99
N LEU A 193 1.55 -9.06 -7.70
CA LEU A 193 1.17 -10.30 -7.00
C LEU A 193 -0.35 -10.49 -6.94
N LEU A 194 -1.10 -9.42 -6.67
CA LEU A 194 -2.57 -9.44 -6.62
C LEU A 194 -3.18 -9.70 -8.00
N LEU A 195 -2.62 -9.12 -9.05
CA LEU A 195 -3.03 -9.38 -10.43
C LEU A 195 -2.76 -10.84 -10.83
N MET A 196 -1.59 -11.37 -10.48
CA MET A 196 -1.25 -12.78 -10.70
C MET A 196 -2.19 -13.72 -9.93
N ALA A 197 -2.50 -13.41 -8.66
CA ALA A 197 -3.44 -14.17 -7.85
C ALA A 197 -4.86 -14.15 -8.44
N MET A 198 -5.29 -13.00 -8.97
CA MET A 198 -6.58 -12.84 -9.63
C MET A 198 -6.67 -13.71 -10.90
N VAL A 199 -5.65 -13.66 -11.77
CA VAL A 199 -5.59 -14.49 -12.99
C VAL A 199 -5.55 -15.98 -12.64
N ALA A 200 -4.71 -16.38 -11.67
CA ALA A 200 -4.60 -17.76 -11.22
C ALA A 200 -5.92 -18.28 -10.64
N SER A 201 -6.62 -17.46 -9.84
CA SER A 201 -7.94 -17.78 -9.31
C SER A 201 -8.94 -18.05 -10.43
N LEU A 202 -9.05 -17.14 -11.40
CA LEU A 202 -9.96 -17.29 -12.54
C LEU A 202 -9.62 -18.52 -13.39
N ALA A 203 -8.34 -18.80 -13.61
CA ALA A 203 -7.88 -19.97 -14.36
C ALA A 203 -8.24 -21.27 -13.64
N LEU A 204 -7.98 -21.35 -12.33
CA LEU A 204 -8.30 -22.52 -11.51
C LEU A 204 -9.80 -22.82 -11.54
N TRP A 205 -10.65 -21.81 -11.32
CA TRP A 205 -12.10 -22.00 -11.31
C TRP A 205 -12.66 -22.39 -12.68
N ARG A 206 -12.11 -21.83 -13.77
CA ARG A 206 -12.47 -22.26 -15.12
C ARG A 206 -12.06 -23.71 -15.39
N ALA A 207 -10.89 -24.14 -14.91
CA ALA A 207 -10.42 -25.51 -15.09
C ALA A 207 -11.26 -26.52 -14.30
N VAL A 208 -11.61 -26.18 -13.05
CA VAL A 208 -12.52 -26.99 -12.22
C VAL A 208 -13.90 -27.12 -12.87
N ALA A 209 -14.48 -26.01 -13.37
CA ALA A 209 -15.79 -26.04 -14.02
C ALA A 209 -15.80 -26.92 -15.29
N ARG A 210 -14.77 -26.82 -16.15
CA ARG A 210 -14.64 -27.66 -17.35
C ARG A 210 -14.43 -29.14 -17.00
N GLY A 211 -13.60 -29.42 -16.00
CA GLY A 211 -13.30 -30.78 -15.57
C GLY A 211 -14.44 -31.49 -14.84
N ASN A 212 -15.49 -30.76 -14.43
CA ASN A 212 -16.73 -31.33 -13.92
C ASN A 212 -17.73 -31.59 -15.06
N ALA A 213 -17.83 -30.67 -16.03
CA ALA A 213 -18.69 -30.84 -17.21
C ALA A 213 -18.30 -32.06 -18.07
N SER A 214 -17.02 -32.43 -18.12
CA SER A 214 -16.54 -33.61 -18.86
C SER A 214 -16.75 -34.95 -18.13
N VAL A 215 -17.18 -34.93 -16.87
CA VAL A 215 -17.43 -36.14 -16.05
C VAL A 215 -18.94 -36.46 -15.99
N GLU A 216 -19.79 -35.48 -16.28
CA GLU A 216 -21.26 -35.61 -16.27
C GLU A 216 -21.88 -35.86 -17.67
N GLY A 217 -21.07 -35.87 -18.74
CA GLY A 217 -21.50 -36.20 -20.11
C GLY A 217 -20.91 -37.52 -20.57
#